data_AF-A0A932X6I5-F1
#
_entry.id   AF-A0A932X6I5-F1
#
_cell.length_a   1.000
_cell.length_b   1.000
_cell.length_c   1.000
_cell.angle_alpha   90.00
_cell.angle_beta   90.00
_cell.angle_gamma   90.00
#
_symmetry.space_group_name_H-M   'P 1'
#
loop_
_entity.id
_entity.type
_entity.pdbx_description
1 polymer ?
#
loop_
_entity_poly.entity_id
_entity_poly.type
_entity_poly.pdbx_seq_one_letter_code
_entity_poly.pdbx_strand_id
1 'polypeptide(L)'
;MLRREDVVRRMLALRTEEVVVTTQGTVVPWGIISKHPRDFASHDSAMGHTADFALGLALARPDLRVWVFNGDGSLLMSLGTLVTIAAAAPPNLVHFVFDNGVYEVTGNQPVPGGGSLDYAGMARAAGTRCVFAFDDPADLAEALPEALRAEGPVFIALRVALEEQSAQSRRPDHPVPSLRMTLAEEAHRLRGELGGVRS
;
A
#
# COMPACT_ATOMS: atom_id res chain seq x y z
N MET A 1 -3.36 -18.37 3.65
CA MET A 1 -3.04 -17.01 4.14
C MET A 1 -1.75 -16.56 3.47
N LEU A 2 -1.74 -15.34 2.96
CA LEU A 2 -0.64 -14.81 2.18
C LEU A 2 0.55 -14.43 3.09
N ARG A 3 1.79 -14.49 2.59
CA ARG A 3 2.94 -13.85 3.26
C ARG A 3 3.20 -12.50 2.62
N ARG A 4 3.37 -11.44 3.42
CA ARG A 4 3.55 -10.07 2.90
C ARG A 4 4.77 -9.99 1.99
N GLU A 5 5.87 -10.66 2.35
CA GLU A 5 7.08 -10.72 1.52
C GLU A 5 6.84 -11.33 0.12
N ASP A 6 6.09 -12.42 0.02
CA ASP A 6 5.79 -13.06 -1.27
C ASP A 6 4.92 -12.17 -2.14
N VAL A 7 3.94 -11.50 -1.52
CA VAL A 7 3.05 -10.55 -2.20
C VAL A 7 3.88 -9.41 -2.79
N VAL A 8 4.72 -8.74 -2.01
CA VAL A 8 5.51 -7.60 -2.52
C VAL A 8 6.51 -8.02 -3.59
N ARG A 9 7.10 -9.23 -3.51
CA ARG A 9 7.95 -9.77 -4.58
C ARG A 9 7.17 -10.01 -5.86
N ARG A 10 5.94 -10.54 -5.75
CA ARG A 10 5.05 -10.73 -6.91
C ARG A 10 4.67 -9.39 -7.53
N MET A 11 4.35 -8.37 -6.73
CA MET A 11 4.06 -7.02 -7.22
C MET A 11 5.26 -6.43 -7.97
N LEU A 12 6.48 -6.56 -7.41
CA LEU A 12 7.70 -6.10 -8.08
C LEU A 12 7.92 -6.80 -9.42
N ALA A 13 7.67 -8.11 -9.51
CA ALA A 13 7.82 -8.88 -10.74
C ALA A 13 6.80 -8.50 -11.83
N LEU A 14 5.64 -7.95 -11.44
CA LEU A 14 4.59 -7.49 -12.34
C LEU A 14 4.67 -6.00 -12.65
N ARG A 15 5.49 -5.25 -11.89
CA ARG A 15 5.65 -3.82 -12.06
C ARG A 15 6.33 -3.50 -13.38
N THR A 16 5.86 -2.44 -14.00
CA THR A 16 6.54 -1.76 -15.09
C THR A 16 7.01 -0.39 -14.59
N GLU A 17 6.21 0.64 -14.80
CA GLU A 17 6.55 2.06 -14.61
C GLU A 17 5.74 2.73 -13.49
N GLU A 18 4.99 1.95 -12.72
CA GLU A 18 4.04 2.47 -11.73
C GLU A 18 4.73 3.25 -10.60
N VAL A 19 4.05 4.29 -10.13
CA VAL A 19 4.40 4.96 -8.86
C VAL A 19 3.93 4.05 -7.73
N VAL A 20 4.82 3.73 -6.79
CA VAL A 20 4.47 2.85 -5.66
C VAL A 20 4.65 3.60 -4.35
N VAL A 21 3.54 3.83 -3.67
CA VAL A 21 3.50 4.47 -2.34
C VAL A 21 3.31 3.38 -1.30
N THR A 22 4.19 3.32 -0.32
CA THR A 22 4.13 2.30 0.74
C THR A 22 3.96 2.94 2.12
N THR A 23 3.35 2.20 3.04
CA THR A 23 3.30 2.56 4.46
C THR A 23 3.39 1.33 5.36
N GLN A 24 3.74 1.57 6.62
CA GLN A 24 3.77 0.57 7.69
C GLN A 24 4.62 -0.67 7.34
N GLY A 25 4.12 -1.87 7.60
CA GLY A 25 4.84 -3.13 7.42
C GLY A 25 5.32 -3.40 5.98
N THR A 26 4.86 -2.63 4.99
CA THR A 26 5.31 -2.77 3.60
C THR A 26 6.52 -1.90 3.23
N VAL A 27 6.88 -0.92 4.06
CA VAL A 27 7.95 0.05 3.77
C VAL A 27 9.32 -0.62 3.71
N VAL A 28 9.74 -1.33 4.78
CA VAL A 28 11.04 -2.03 4.79
C VAL A 28 11.11 -3.08 3.67
N PRO A 29 10.16 -4.02 3.56
CA PRO A 29 10.30 -5.12 2.61
C PRO A 29 10.33 -4.63 1.16
N TRP A 30 9.48 -3.63 0.82
CA TRP A 30 9.52 -3.01 -0.51
C TRP A 30 10.82 -2.24 -0.75
N GLY A 31 11.23 -1.40 0.21
CA GLY A 31 12.43 -0.58 0.09
C GLY A 31 13.74 -1.38 0.03
N ILE A 32 13.75 -2.63 0.50
CA ILE A 32 14.89 -3.55 0.31
C ILE A 32 14.94 -4.08 -1.13
N ILE A 33 13.81 -4.52 -1.67
CA ILE A 33 13.76 -5.22 -2.96
C ILE A 33 13.63 -4.30 -4.18
N SER A 34 13.12 -3.07 -4.00
CA SER A 34 12.92 -2.10 -5.07
C SER A 34 13.76 -0.83 -4.84
N LYS A 35 14.32 -0.31 -5.94
CA LYS A 35 15.11 0.94 -5.99
C LYS A 35 14.62 1.87 -7.10
N HIS A 36 13.37 1.71 -7.53
CA HIS A 36 12.82 2.43 -8.67
C HIS A 36 12.70 3.93 -8.33
N PRO A 37 12.99 4.85 -9.27
CA PRO A 37 12.92 6.28 -9.01
C PRO A 37 11.51 6.78 -8.62
N ARG A 38 10.46 6.01 -8.97
CA ARG A 38 9.05 6.28 -8.60
C ARG A 38 8.54 5.56 -7.35
N ASP A 39 9.43 4.96 -6.57
CA ASP A 39 9.06 4.48 -5.24
C ASP A 39 8.92 5.64 -4.26
N PHE A 40 7.96 5.54 -3.36
CA PHE A 40 7.85 6.37 -2.17
C PHE A 40 7.72 5.45 -0.96
N ALA A 41 8.86 5.15 -0.35
CA ALA A 41 8.97 4.24 0.78
C ALA A 41 9.64 4.96 1.96
N SER A 42 8.84 5.69 2.72
CA SER A 42 9.32 6.45 3.89
C SER A 42 8.71 5.91 5.18
N HIS A 43 9.58 5.59 6.14
CA HIS A 43 9.18 5.16 7.49
C HIS A 43 8.50 6.27 8.28
N ASP A 44 8.88 7.52 8.00
CA ASP A 44 8.35 8.72 8.64
C ASP A 44 7.00 9.15 8.05
N SER A 45 6.41 8.33 7.16
CA SER A 45 5.13 8.62 6.53
C SER A 45 3.99 8.60 7.55
N ALA A 46 3.04 9.55 7.39
CA ALA A 46 1.90 9.67 8.27
C ALA A 46 0.93 8.48 8.09
N MET A 47 0.81 7.64 9.13
CA MET A 47 -0.26 6.65 9.26
C MET A 47 -1.62 7.30 9.00
N GLY A 48 -2.49 6.62 8.26
CA GLY A 48 -3.82 7.14 7.94
C GLY A 48 -3.90 7.85 6.58
N HIS A 49 -2.83 8.44 6.06
CA HIS A 49 -2.96 9.34 4.90
C HIS A 49 -2.27 8.83 3.63
N THR A 50 -1.81 7.59 3.62
CA THR A 50 -1.11 7.00 2.46
C THR A 50 -2.04 6.87 1.25
N ALA A 51 -3.29 6.45 1.46
CA ALA A 51 -4.27 6.31 0.39
C ALA A 51 -4.70 7.68 -0.18
N ASP A 52 -4.86 8.71 0.67
CA ASP A 52 -5.16 10.08 0.24
C ASP A 52 -4.01 10.67 -0.59
N PHE A 53 -2.77 10.44 -0.15
CA PHE A 53 -1.58 10.90 -0.88
C PHE A 53 -1.47 10.23 -2.26
N ALA A 54 -1.69 8.91 -2.33
CA ALA A 54 -1.68 8.19 -3.59
C ALA A 54 -2.82 8.62 -4.52
N LEU A 55 -4.01 8.94 -3.99
CA LEU A 55 -5.09 9.56 -4.76
C LEU A 55 -4.65 10.89 -5.37
N GLY A 56 -4.01 11.76 -4.58
CA GLY A 56 -3.48 13.04 -5.08
C GLY A 56 -2.48 12.85 -6.24
N LEU A 57 -1.59 11.86 -6.13
CA LEU A 57 -0.66 11.52 -7.21
C LEU A 57 -1.38 11.01 -8.46
N ALA A 58 -2.37 10.13 -8.30
CA ALA A 58 -3.13 9.59 -9.41
C ALA A 58 -3.90 10.67 -10.17
N LEU A 59 -4.48 11.64 -9.46
CA LEU A 59 -5.17 12.79 -10.05
C LEU A 59 -4.20 13.77 -10.71
N ALA A 60 -3.02 14.00 -10.13
CA ALA A 60 -2.03 14.94 -10.67
C ALA A 60 -1.27 14.39 -11.89
N ARG A 61 -1.12 13.06 -11.99
CA ARG A 61 -0.43 12.36 -13.07
C ARG A 61 -1.31 11.25 -13.66
N PRO A 62 -2.38 11.61 -14.39
CA PRO A 62 -3.29 10.62 -15.00
C PRO A 62 -2.60 9.72 -16.02
N ASP A 63 -1.42 10.13 -16.52
CA ASP A 63 -0.57 9.37 -17.43
C ASP A 63 0.25 8.25 -16.75
N LEU A 64 0.33 8.25 -15.41
CA LEU A 64 1.03 7.24 -14.62
C LEU A 64 0.06 6.44 -13.77
N ARG A 65 0.23 5.12 -13.72
CA ARG A 65 -0.51 4.26 -12.80
C ARG A 65 0.14 4.27 -11.42
N VAL A 66 -0.70 4.36 -10.38
CA VAL A 66 -0.28 4.51 -8.98
C VAL A 66 -0.76 3.31 -8.18
N TRP A 67 0.16 2.65 -7.49
CA TRP A 67 -0.11 1.61 -6.52
C TRP A 67 0.13 2.13 -5.12
N VAL A 68 -0.83 1.90 -4.22
CA VAL A 68 -0.66 2.18 -2.81
C VAL A 68 -0.75 0.92 -1.97
N PHE A 69 0.31 0.63 -1.23
CA PHE A 69 0.38 -0.46 -0.27
C PHE A 69 0.03 0.08 1.11
N ASN A 70 -1.25 -0.06 1.47
CA ASN A 70 -1.78 0.40 2.74
C ASN A 70 -1.91 -0.76 3.73
N GLY A 71 -1.66 -0.50 5.01
CA GLY A 71 -2.03 -1.44 6.08
C GLY A 71 -3.50 -1.26 6.47
N ASP A 72 -4.12 -2.32 6.99
CA ASP A 72 -5.45 -2.30 7.60
C ASP A 72 -5.60 -1.24 8.72
N GLY A 73 -4.64 -1.16 9.64
CA GLY A 73 -4.61 -0.16 10.70
C GLY A 73 -4.50 1.26 10.16
N SER A 74 -3.70 1.46 9.09
CA SER A 74 -3.60 2.75 8.41
C SER A 74 -4.92 3.11 7.73
N LEU A 75 -5.57 2.17 7.03
CA LEU A 75 -6.88 2.43 6.44
C LEU A 75 -7.92 2.81 7.49
N LEU A 76 -7.95 2.13 8.63
CA LEU A 76 -8.93 2.42 9.69
C LEU A 76 -8.79 3.82 10.29
N MET A 77 -7.58 4.37 10.33
CA MET A 77 -7.36 5.74 10.80
C MET A 77 -8.01 6.80 9.89
N SER A 78 -8.16 6.50 8.60
CA SER A 78 -8.84 7.37 7.62
C SER A 78 -9.81 6.58 6.74
N LEU A 79 -10.76 5.87 7.36
CA LEU A 79 -11.68 5.00 6.60
C LEU A 79 -12.52 5.78 5.56
N GLY A 80 -12.78 7.07 5.83
CA GLY A 80 -13.49 7.97 4.90
C GLY A 80 -12.82 8.13 3.54
N THR A 81 -11.50 7.85 3.43
CA THR A 81 -10.77 7.87 2.17
C THR A 81 -11.34 6.92 1.13
N LEU A 82 -12.00 5.82 1.54
CA LEU A 82 -12.70 4.92 0.60
C LEU A 82 -13.77 5.66 -0.20
N VAL A 83 -14.55 6.51 0.47
CA VAL A 83 -15.60 7.32 -0.15
C VAL A 83 -14.97 8.37 -1.06
N THR A 84 -13.90 9.02 -0.61
CA THR A 84 -13.18 10.02 -1.42
C THR A 84 -12.62 9.42 -2.71
N ILE A 85 -11.96 8.25 -2.63
CA ILE A 85 -11.40 7.56 -3.82
C ILE A 85 -12.53 7.11 -4.75
N ALA A 86 -13.60 6.53 -4.22
CA ALA A 86 -14.73 6.09 -5.02
C ALA A 86 -15.42 7.26 -5.75
N ALA A 87 -15.57 8.41 -5.08
CA ALA A 87 -16.15 9.61 -5.68
C ALA A 87 -15.25 10.27 -6.74
N ALA A 88 -13.94 10.33 -6.50
CA ALA A 88 -12.98 10.88 -7.46
C ALA A 88 -12.75 9.96 -8.68
N ALA A 89 -12.91 8.65 -8.47
CA ALA A 89 -12.83 7.60 -9.48
C ALA A 89 -11.62 7.67 -10.46
N PRO A 90 -10.37 7.85 -9.98
CA PRO A 90 -9.21 7.86 -10.85
C PRO A 90 -9.00 6.49 -11.54
N PRO A 91 -8.92 6.43 -12.89
CA PRO A 91 -8.80 5.16 -13.62
C PRO A 91 -7.43 4.48 -13.44
N ASN A 92 -6.46 5.21 -12.90
CA ASN A 92 -5.05 4.84 -12.78
C ASN A 92 -4.62 4.51 -11.34
N LEU A 93 -5.55 4.40 -10.37
CA LEU A 93 -5.22 4.06 -8.98
C LEU A 93 -5.53 2.59 -8.64
N VAL A 94 -4.58 1.93 -7.99
CA VAL A 94 -4.76 0.60 -7.36
C VAL A 94 -4.45 0.70 -5.86
N HIS A 95 -5.46 0.46 -5.04
CA HIS A 95 -5.40 0.53 -3.58
C HIS A 95 -5.34 -0.85 -2.97
N PHE A 96 -4.16 -1.23 -2.46
CA PHE A 96 -3.95 -2.48 -1.74
C PHE A 96 -4.13 -2.27 -0.24
N VAL A 97 -4.77 -3.22 0.42
CA VAL A 97 -4.88 -3.30 1.88
C VAL A 97 -4.30 -4.62 2.34
N PHE A 98 -3.18 -4.54 3.07
CA PHE A 98 -2.55 -5.66 3.75
C PHE A 98 -3.19 -5.79 5.14
N ASP A 99 -4.07 -6.79 5.28
CA ASP A 99 -4.86 -7.09 6.47
C ASP A 99 -4.24 -8.25 7.25
N ASN A 100 -3.58 -7.92 8.35
CA ASN A 100 -3.01 -8.86 9.32
C ASN A 100 -3.67 -8.75 10.70
N GLY A 101 -4.59 -7.80 10.88
CA GLY A 101 -5.34 -7.57 12.11
C GLY A 101 -4.57 -6.87 13.23
N VAL A 102 -3.36 -6.36 13.01
CA VAL A 102 -2.54 -5.75 14.08
C VAL A 102 -1.75 -4.51 13.64
N TYR A 103 -1.51 -3.60 14.57
CA TYR A 103 -0.54 -2.54 14.39
C TYR A 103 0.90 -3.08 14.55
N GLU A 104 1.44 -3.68 13.48
CA GLU A 104 2.76 -4.32 13.48
C GLU A 104 3.87 -3.39 13.98
N VAL A 105 3.82 -2.14 13.52
CA VAL A 105 4.88 -1.17 13.81
C VAL A 105 4.88 -0.75 15.29
N THR A 106 3.75 -0.80 16.01
CA THR A 106 3.67 -0.33 17.41
C THR A 106 3.79 -1.43 18.46
N GLY A 107 3.92 -2.69 18.04
CA GLY A 107 4.06 -3.84 18.94
C GLY A 107 2.91 -4.85 18.85
N ASN A 108 2.29 -5.01 17.67
CA ASN A 108 1.29 -6.03 17.38
C ASN A 108 0.01 -5.93 18.22
N GLN A 109 -0.37 -4.72 18.63
CA GLN A 109 -1.67 -4.50 19.24
C GLN A 109 -2.77 -4.76 18.20
N PRO A 110 -3.88 -5.43 18.55
CA PRO A 110 -4.98 -5.64 17.62
C PRO A 110 -5.51 -4.32 17.04
N VAL A 111 -5.76 -4.28 15.73
CA VAL A 111 -6.52 -3.18 15.14
C VAL A 111 -7.99 -3.29 15.55
N PRO A 112 -8.76 -2.19 15.60
CA PRO A 112 -10.20 -2.26 15.81
C PRO A 112 -10.88 -3.18 14.79
N GLY A 113 -11.54 -4.24 15.25
CA GLY A 113 -12.14 -5.25 14.37
C GLY A 113 -11.15 -6.20 13.68
N GLY A 114 -9.90 -6.28 14.16
CA GLY A 114 -8.88 -7.16 13.60
C GLY A 114 -9.39 -8.60 13.41
N GLY A 115 -9.27 -9.12 12.20
CA GLY A 115 -9.77 -10.46 11.85
C GLY A 115 -11.24 -10.50 11.38
N SER A 116 -12.09 -9.54 11.75
CA SER A 116 -13.54 -9.59 11.54
C SER A 116 -14.11 -8.62 10.50
N LEU A 117 -13.33 -7.65 10.03
CA LEU A 117 -13.78 -6.67 9.03
C LEU A 117 -13.68 -7.20 7.60
N ASP A 118 -14.67 -6.85 6.77
CA ASP A 118 -14.65 -7.06 5.32
C ASP A 118 -14.30 -5.75 4.60
N TYR A 119 -12.99 -5.49 4.44
CA TYR A 119 -12.50 -4.29 3.76
C TYR A 119 -12.92 -4.23 2.28
N ALA A 120 -13.03 -5.37 1.60
CA ALA A 120 -13.49 -5.43 0.22
C ALA A 120 -14.99 -5.04 0.13
N GLY A 121 -15.81 -5.57 1.04
CA GLY A 121 -17.20 -5.17 1.20
C GLY A 121 -17.36 -3.68 1.50
N MET A 122 -16.53 -3.12 2.39
CA MET A 122 -16.52 -1.68 2.67
C MET A 122 -16.16 -0.85 1.43
N ALA A 123 -15.15 -1.25 0.65
CA ALA A 123 -14.78 -0.55 -0.59
C ALA A 123 -15.92 -0.60 -1.62
N ARG A 124 -16.59 -1.75 -1.78
CA ARG A 124 -17.79 -1.88 -2.64
C ARG A 124 -18.91 -0.96 -2.16
N ALA A 125 -19.21 -0.97 -0.86
CA ALA A 125 -20.25 -0.13 -0.26
C ALA A 125 -19.95 1.37 -0.37
N ALA A 126 -18.67 1.75 -0.38
CA ALA A 126 -18.23 3.13 -0.62
C ALA A 126 -18.37 3.56 -2.10
N GLY A 127 -18.53 2.61 -3.03
CA GLY A 127 -18.76 2.87 -4.46
C GLY A 127 -17.62 2.43 -5.39
N THR A 128 -16.58 1.77 -4.89
CA THR A 128 -15.51 1.23 -5.76
C THR A 128 -16.03 0.07 -6.61
N ARG A 129 -15.89 0.20 -7.93
CA ARG A 129 -16.42 -0.78 -8.90
C ARG A 129 -15.55 -2.01 -9.06
N CYS A 130 -14.23 -1.84 -9.07
CA CYS A 130 -13.26 -2.91 -9.28
C CYS A 130 -12.68 -3.33 -7.93
N VAL A 131 -13.19 -4.41 -7.35
CA VAL A 131 -12.80 -4.86 -6.00
C VAL A 131 -12.46 -6.34 -5.97
N PHE A 132 -11.24 -6.64 -5.54
CA PHE A 132 -10.70 -7.99 -5.38
C PHE A 132 -10.35 -8.25 -3.91
N ALA A 133 -10.39 -9.51 -3.51
CA ALA A 133 -9.96 -9.98 -2.20
C ALA A 133 -9.22 -11.30 -2.37
N PHE A 134 -8.08 -11.46 -1.68
CA PHE A 134 -7.26 -12.66 -1.75
C PHE A 134 -6.81 -13.08 -0.35
N ASP A 135 -6.97 -14.38 -0.05
CA ASP A 135 -6.45 -15.04 1.15
C ASP A 135 -5.62 -16.30 0.82
N ASP A 136 -5.66 -16.75 -0.44
CA ASP A 136 -4.88 -17.85 -0.99
C ASP A 136 -3.81 -17.39 -2.02
N PRO A 137 -2.56 -17.89 -1.92
CA PRO A 137 -1.49 -17.52 -2.86
C PRO A 137 -1.74 -17.94 -4.32
N ALA A 138 -2.42 -19.06 -4.58
CA ALA A 138 -2.69 -19.52 -5.93
C ALA A 138 -3.71 -18.61 -6.62
N ASP A 139 -4.80 -18.27 -5.92
CA ASP A 139 -5.83 -17.35 -6.41
C ASP A 139 -5.23 -15.96 -6.71
N LEU A 140 -4.37 -15.45 -5.80
CA LEU A 140 -3.63 -14.22 -6.04
C LEU A 140 -2.73 -14.35 -7.28
N ALA A 141 -1.98 -15.44 -7.42
CA ALA A 141 -1.05 -15.60 -8.53
C ALA A 141 -1.76 -15.63 -9.89
N GLU A 142 -2.94 -16.24 -9.94
CA GLU A 142 -3.78 -16.36 -11.13
C GLU A 142 -4.44 -15.03 -11.51
N ALA A 143 -5.13 -14.38 -10.57
CA ALA A 143 -5.99 -13.24 -10.87
C ALA A 143 -5.31 -11.87 -10.76
N LEU A 144 -4.21 -11.75 -10.01
CA LEU A 144 -3.53 -10.46 -9.81
C LEU A 144 -3.12 -9.75 -11.11
N PRO A 145 -2.56 -10.44 -12.14
CA PRO A 145 -2.22 -9.76 -13.39
C PRO A 145 -3.41 -9.11 -14.08
N GLU A 146 -4.60 -9.70 -13.99
CA GLU A 146 -5.82 -9.10 -14.54
C GLU A 146 -6.32 -7.94 -13.67
N ALA A 147 -6.36 -8.13 -12.34
CA ALA A 147 -6.72 -7.08 -11.40
C ALA A 147 -5.85 -5.82 -11.55
N LEU A 148 -4.55 -6.00 -11.79
CA LEU A 148 -3.61 -4.90 -12.04
C LEU A 148 -3.86 -4.16 -13.37
N ARG A 149 -4.52 -4.78 -14.34
CA ARG A 149 -4.86 -4.16 -15.64
C ARG A 149 -6.25 -3.55 -15.67
N ALA A 150 -7.09 -3.84 -14.68
CA ALA A 150 -8.44 -3.28 -14.62
C ALA A 150 -8.41 -1.75 -14.58
N GLU A 151 -9.35 -1.12 -15.29
CA GLU A 151 -9.52 0.32 -15.26
C GLU A 151 -10.15 0.74 -13.91
N GLY A 152 -9.50 1.68 -13.24
CA GLY A 152 -9.70 1.95 -11.82
C GLY A 152 -10.86 2.90 -11.46
N PRO A 153 -10.97 3.24 -10.16
CA PRO A 153 -10.06 2.83 -9.08
C PRO A 153 -10.24 1.35 -8.75
N VAL A 154 -9.13 0.65 -8.57
CA VAL A 154 -9.12 -0.76 -8.18
C VAL A 154 -8.80 -0.86 -6.69
N PHE A 155 -9.55 -1.69 -5.96
CA PHE A 155 -9.26 -2.02 -4.57
C PHE A 155 -8.94 -3.50 -4.42
N ILE A 156 -7.87 -3.82 -3.70
CA ILE A 156 -7.39 -5.19 -3.50
C ILE A 156 -7.16 -5.42 -2.00
N ALA A 157 -8.05 -6.19 -1.36
CA ALA A 157 -7.85 -6.67 0.00
C ALA A 157 -6.97 -7.93 0.02
N LEU A 158 -5.96 -7.96 0.87
CA LEU A 158 -5.00 -9.05 1.00
C LEU A 158 -4.99 -9.51 2.46
N ARG A 159 -5.49 -10.73 2.71
CA ARG A 159 -5.39 -11.32 4.05
C ARG A 159 -4.02 -11.97 4.22
N VAL A 160 -3.16 -11.30 4.99
CA VAL A 160 -1.75 -11.67 5.16
C VAL A 160 -1.48 -12.17 6.58
N ALA A 161 -0.60 -13.16 6.69
CA ALA A 161 -0.17 -13.71 7.97
C ALA A 161 0.62 -12.66 8.77
N LEU A 162 0.52 -12.75 10.09
CA LEU A 162 1.39 -12.01 10.99
C LEU A 162 2.82 -12.54 10.87
N GLU A 163 3.78 -11.67 10.58
CA GLU A 163 5.19 -12.06 10.46
C GLU A 163 5.94 -11.89 11.80
N GLU A 164 6.66 -12.95 12.22
CA GLU A 164 7.37 -13.03 13.51
C GLU A 164 8.44 -11.94 13.68
N GLN A 165 9.00 -11.44 12.58
CA GLN A 165 10.06 -10.42 12.60
C GLN A 165 9.58 -9.07 13.15
N SER A 166 8.26 -8.77 13.11
CA SER A 166 7.68 -7.52 13.61
C SER A 166 8.03 -7.23 15.08
N ALA A 167 8.08 -8.26 15.93
CA ALA A 167 8.42 -8.15 17.35
C ALA A 167 9.94 -8.07 17.62
N GLN A 168 10.77 -8.57 16.69
CA GLN A 168 12.23 -8.65 16.85
C GLN A 168 12.94 -7.35 16.42
N SER A 169 12.35 -6.58 15.50
CA SER A 169 12.84 -5.27 15.01
C SER A 169 12.95 -4.15 16.05
N ARG A 170 12.58 -4.39 17.31
CA ARG A 170 12.60 -3.39 18.40
C ARG A 170 13.45 -3.79 19.59
N ARG A 171 14.20 -4.89 19.52
CA ARG A 171 15.22 -5.10 20.54
C ARG A 171 16.35 -4.07 20.31
N PRO A 172 16.92 -3.46 21.37
CA PRO A 172 17.99 -2.46 21.22
C PRO A 172 19.19 -2.96 20.40
N ASP A 173 19.39 -4.28 20.33
CA ASP A 173 20.43 -5.02 19.62
C ASP A 173 20.11 -5.35 18.15
N HIS A 174 18.88 -5.10 17.67
CA HIS A 174 18.46 -5.34 16.29
C HIS A 174 17.89 -4.06 15.65
N PRO A 175 18.74 -3.19 15.07
CA PRO A 175 18.25 -2.02 14.38
C PRO A 175 17.40 -2.43 13.16
N VAL A 176 16.21 -1.83 13.02
CA VAL A 176 15.44 -1.90 11.78
C VAL A 176 16.35 -1.39 10.65
N PRO A 177 16.46 -2.09 9.51
CA PRO A 177 17.20 -1.57 8.36
C PRO A 177 16.65 -0.17 8.02
N SER A 178 17.42 0.87 8.32
CA SER A 178 16.99 2.23 8.05
C SER A 178 16.95 2.44 6.54
N LEU A 179 15.77 2.79 6.02
CA LEU A 179 15.74 3.46 4.73
C LEU A 179 16.42 4.81 4.94
N ARG A 180 17.49 5.05 4.17
CA ARG A 180 18.45 6.12 4.45
C ARG A 180 17.91 7.53 4.17
N MET A 181 16.75 7.65 3.53
CA MET A 181 16.16 8.93 3.13
C MET A 181 15.04 9.34 4.08
N THR A 182 15.07 10.60 4.48
CA THR A 182 13.98 11.28 5.19
C THR A 182 12.74 11.41 4.31
N LEU A 183 11.57 11.66 4.92
CA LEU A 183 10.34 11.96 4.19
C LEU A 183 10.51 13.11 3.18
N ALA A 184 11.24 14.16 3.56
CA ALA A 184 11.47 15.32 2.70
C ALA A 184 12.32 14.95 1.47
N GLU A 185 13.40 14.18 1.66
CA GLU A 185 14.25 13.71 0.56
C GLU A 185 13.48 12.81 -0.41
N GLU A 186 12.67 11.89 0.13
CA GLU A 186 11.78 11.04 -0.69
C GLU A 186 10.79 11.87 -1.51
N ALA A 187 10.17 12.88 -0.89
CA ALA A 187 9.24 13.77 -1.57
C ALA A 187 9.90 14.60 -2.67
N HIS A 188 11.10 15.15 -2.42
CA HIS A 188 11.86 15.89 -3.41
C HIS A 188 12.29 15.01 -4.58
N ARG A 189 12.80 13.80 -4.29
CA ARG A 189 13.19 12.81 -5.30
C ARG A 189 12.01 12.43 -6.19
N LEU A 190 10.90 12.04 -5.58
CA LEU A 190 9.69 11.66 -6.32
C LEU A 190 9.19 12.84 -7.15
N ARG A 191 9.13 14.06 -6.60
CA ARG A 191 8.70 15.25 -7.35
C ARG A 191 9.59 15.51 -8.58
N GLY A 192 10.91 15.31 -8.47
CA GLY A 192 11.84 15.43 -9.58
C GLY A 192 11.56 14.41 -10.68
N GLU A 193 11.40 13.14 -10.30
CA GLU A 193 11.07 12.05 -11.22
C GLU A 193 9.70 12.24 -11.90
N LEU A 194 8.72 12.78 -11.17
CA LEU A 194 7.40 13.07 -11.70
C LEU A 194 7.35 14.36 -12.53
N GLY A 195 8.50 14.91 -12.95
CA GLY A 195 8.57 16.01 -13.91
C GLY A 195 7.93 17.29 -13.39
N GLY A 196 8.21 17.63 -12.13
CA GLY A 196 7.56 18.67 -11.34
C GLY A 196 6.97 19.84 -12.14
N VAL A 197 5.70 20.16 -11.87
CA VAL A 197 5.05 21.39 -12.37
C VAL A 197 6.00 22.55 -12.08
N ARG A 198 6.48 23.19 -13.14
CA ARG A 198 7.14 24.49 -13.03
C ARG A 198 6.08 25.42 -12.46
N SER A 199 6.26 25.79 -11.19
CA SER A 199 5.49 26.84 -10.52
C SER A 199 5.61 28.14 -11.29
#